data_AF-A0A958X2A1-F1
#
_entry.id   AF-A0A958X2A1-F1
#
_cell.length_a   1.000
_cell.length_b   1.000
_cell.length_c   1.000
_cell.angle_alpha   90.00
_cell.angle_beta   90.00
_cell.angle_gamma   90.00
#
_symmetry.space_group_name_H-M   'P 1'
#
loop_
_entity.id
_entity.type
_entity.pdbx_description
1 polymer ?
#
loop_
_entity_poly.entity_id
_entity_poly.type
_entity_poly.pdbx_seq_one_letter_code
_entity_poly.pdbx_strand_id
1 'polypeptide(L)'
;MVKLVVPFLAVLFFFSCQDSKTPENNQEMPAELKIDHDEVVKAHKEAEVVLQNIMQLSDEINVSIPNLSEEKQAELDLLRTTINDVIAKQRMITKGLENAATGTAGESAESDMPDMPPPGVVQDYMGSLHNYDEVIVDTRKQYEALKSGN
;
A
#
# COMPACT_ATOMS: atom_id res chain seq x y z
N MET A 1 8.50 -31.01 -43.57
CA MET A 1 7.14 -31.57 -43.68
C MET A 1 7.13 -32.79 -42.77
N VAL A 2 6.41 -32.87 -41.65
CA VAL A 2 4.94 -32.90 -41.42
C VAL A 2 4.72 -32.39 -39.96
N LYS A 3 4.12 -31.23 -39.72
CA LYS A 3 2.70 -30.95 -39.36
C LYS A 3 2.11 -31.76 -38.18
N LEU A 4 1.69 -30.99 -37.15
CA LEU A 4 0.51 -31.19 -36.29
C LEU A 4 0.62 -32.36 -35.27
N VAL A 5 0.10 -32.34 -34.04
CA VAL A 5 -1.13 -31.73 -33.51
C VAL A 5 -1.00 -31.61 -31.98
N VAL A 6 -1.30 -30.45 -31.42
CA VAL A 6 -1.77 -30.32 -30.02
C VAL A 6 -3.25 -30.68 -29.99
N PRO A 7 -3.72 -31.50 -29.05
CA PRO A 7 -5.10 -31.42 -28.62
C PRO A 7 -5.17 -30.93 -27.17
N PHE A 8 -5.73 -29.73 -27.03
CA PHE A 8 -6.57 -29.34 -25.91
C PHE A 8 -7.83 -30.22 -25.93
N LEU A 9 -8.19 -30.85 -24.82
CA LEU A 9 -9.56 -31.27 -24.46
C LEU A 9 -9.48 -31.60 -22.95
N ALA A 10 -10.06 -30.84 -22.02
CA ALA A 10 -11.50 -30.67 -21.76
C ALA A 10 -12.19 -32.06 -21.69
N VAL A 11 -12.95 -32.47 -20.69
CA VAL A 11 -13.62 -31.78 -19.58
C VAL A 11 -14.33 -32.88 -18.77
N LEU A 12 -14.59 -32.63 -17.48
CA LEU A 12 -15.71 -33.14 -16.66
C LEU A 12 -15.93 -34.68 -16.49
N PHE A 13 -15.63 -35.11 -15.26
CA PHE A 13 -16.62 -35.55 -14.26
C PHE A 13 -17.61 -36.73 -14.55
N PHE A 14 -17.55 -37.67 -13.60
CA PHE A 14 -18.61 -38.46 -12.93
C PHE A 14 -18.79 -39.95 -13.26
N PHE A 15 -19.05 -40.66 -12.14
CA PHE A 15 -19.60 -42.00 -11.91
C PHE A 15 -18.55 -43.13 -11.87
N SER A 16 -18.36 -43.89 -10.79
CA SER A 16 -19.31 -44.32 -9.75
C SER A 16 -18.61 -44.75 -8.45
N CYS A 17 -19.36 -44.61 -7.35
CA CYS A 17 -19.08 -45.08 -6.01
C CYS A 17 -18.54 -46.52 -5.94
N GLN A 18 -17.45 -46.70 -5.19
CA GLN A 18 -17.33 -47.84 -4.29
C GLN A 18 -16.48 -47.44 -3.08
N ASP A 19 -17.15 -47.41 -1.93
CA ASP A 19 -16.67 -47.43 -0.55
C ASP A 19 -15.45 -46.61 -0.11
N SER A 20 -15.80 -45.53 0.59
CA SER A 20 -15.20 -45.01 1.83
C SER A 20 -13.67 -45.01 1.94
N LYS A 21 -13.08 -43.90 1.51
CA LYS A 21 -12.07 -43.12 2.25
C LYS A 21 -11.71 -41.95 1.35
N THR A 22 -12.48 -40.86 1.49
CA THR A 22 -12.00 -39.55 1.07
C THR A 22 -10.63 -39.39 1.74
N PRO A 23 -9.53 -39.15 1.00
CA PRO A 23 -8.36 -38.59 1.65
C PRO A 23 -8.87 -37.28 2.25
N GLU A 24 -8.84 -37.16 3.57
CA GLU A 24 -8.89 -35.85 4.22
C GLU A 24 -7.76 -35.06 3.58
N ASN A 25 -8.12 -34.28 2.58
CA ASN A 25 -7.33 -33.15 2.16
C ASN A 25 -7.42 -32.19 3.33
N ASN A 26 -6.56 -32.39 4.33
CA ASN A 26 -6.14 -31.35 5.25
C ASN A 26 -5.42 -30.29 4.39
N GLN A 27 -6.20 -29.56 3.58
CA GLN A 27 -5.87 -28.20 3.27
C GLN A 27 -5.90 -27.52 4.62
N GLU A 28 -4.73 -27.39 5.24
CA GLU A 28 -4.49 -26.44 6.31
C GLU A 28 -5.16 -25.14 5.84
N MET A 29 -6.29 -24.78 6.47
CA MET A 29 -6.86 -23.46 6.29
C MET A 29 -5.71 -22.49 6.53
N PRO A 30 -5.40 -21.57 5.59
CA PRO A 30 -4.42 -20.55 5.86
C PRO A 30 -4.82 -19.89 7.16
N ALA A 31 -3.87 -19.80 8.10
CA ALA A 31 -4.11 -19.22 9.42
C ALA A 31 -4.87 -17.90 9.24
N GLU A 32 -6.03 -17.79 9.88
CA GLU A 32 -6.86 -16.59 9.80
C GLU A 32 -6.01 -15.42 10.28
N LEU A 33 -5.77 -14.46 9.39
CA LEU A 33 -4.91 -13.32 9.65
C LEU A 33 -5.63 -12.40 10.63
N LYS A 34 -5.33 -12.55 11.92
CA LYS A 34 -5.89 -11.71 12.97
C LYS A 34 -5.10 -10.42 13.06
N ILE A 35 -5.81 -9.30 12.92
CA ILE A 35 -5.25 -7.97 13.06
C ILE A 35 -5.75 -7.40 14.38
N ASP A 36 -4.82 -6.93 15.19
CA ASP A 36 -5.15 -6.25 16.44
C ASP A 36 -5.64 -4.83 16.13
N HIS A 37 -6.86 -4.51 16.58
CA HIS A 37 -7.48 -3.21 16.38
C HIS A 37 -6.66 -2.07 17.01
N ASP A 38 -6.06 -2.29 18.18
CA ASP A 38 -5.24 -1.29 18.85
C ASP A 38 -3.96 -1.01 18.04
N GLU A 39 -3.40 -2.03 17.38
CA GLU A 39 -2.27 -1.87 16.47
C GLU A 39 -2.66 -1.08 15.21
N VAL A 40 -3.86 -1.29 14.65
CA VAL A 40 -4.37 -0.51 13.51
C VAL A 40 -4.59 0.95 13.88
N VAL A 41 -5.20 1.21 15.04
CA VAL A 41 -5.41 2.58 15.54
C VAL A 41 -4.09 3.30 15.76
N LYS A 42 -3.08 2.60 16.29
CA LYS A 42 -1.73 3.13 16.45
C LYS A 42 -1.07 3.42 15.10
N ALA A 43 -1.13 2.45 14.18
CA ALA A 43 -0.60 2.58 12.82
C ALA A 43 -1.24 3.74 12.05
N HIS A 44 -2.55 3.95 12.21
CA HIS A 44 -3.26 5.09 11.61
C HIS A 44 -2.68 6.43 12.09
N LYS A 45 -2.49 6.60 13.41
CA LYS A 45 -1.89 7.83 13.97
C LYS A 45 -0.46 8.06 13.50
N GLU A 46 0.33 7.00 13.41
CA GLU A 46 1.69 7.07 12.84
C GLU A 46 1.63 7.49 11.36
N ALA A 47 0.68 6.95 10.59
CA ALA A 47 0.48 7.31 9.20
C ALA A 47 0.12 8.80 9.01
N GLU A 48 -0.72 9.37 9.90
CA GLU A 48 -1.08 10.79 9.89
C GLU A 48 0.14 11.68 10.16
N VAL A 49 0.99 11.32 11.12
CA VAL A 49 2.22 12.07 11.42
C VAL A 49 3.17 12.06 10.22
N VAL A 50 3.38 10.90 9.60
CA VAL A 50 4.21 10.78 8.40
C VAL A 50 3.63 11.63 7.25
N LEU A 51 2.31 11.58 7.03
CA LEU A 51 1.64 12.39 6.01
C LEU A 51 1.84 13.90 6.24
N GLN A 52 1.70 14.37 7.49
CA GLN A 52 1.94 15.76 7.84
C GLN A 52 3.38 16.19 7.56
N ASN A 53 4.36 15.36 7.91
CA ASN A 53 5.77 15.63 7.66
C ASN A 53 6.09 15.71 6.16
N ILE A 54 5.53 14.81 5.34
CA ILE A 54 5.72 14.82 3.89
C ILE A 54 5.07 16.07 3.27
N MET A 55 3.85 16.42 3.69
CA MET A 55 3.17 17.62 3.20
C MET A 55 3.94 18.89 3.55
N GLN A 56 4.49 18.99 4.76
CA GLN A 56 5.35 20.11 5.14
C GLN A 56 6.59 20.21 4.23
N LEU A 57 7.27 19.09 3.96
CA LEU A 57 8.41 19.09 3.04
C LEU A 57 8.00 19.49 1.62
N SER A 58 6.84 19.04 1.14
CA SER A 58 6.31 19.47 -0.17
C SER A 58 6.07 20.97 -0.21
N ASP A 59 5.53 21.56 0.85
CA ASP A 59 5.32 23.00 0.92
C ASP A 59 6.67 23.75 0.90
N GLU A 60 7.67 23.27 1.63
CA GLU A 60 9.03 23.81 1.59
C GLU A 60 9.62 23.78 0.16
N ILE A 61 9.47 22.66 -0.55
CA ILE A 61 9.95 22.50 -1.95
C ILE A 61 9.17 23.40 -2.93
N ASN A 62 7.87 23.62 -2.68
CA ASN A 62 7.02 24.45 -3.52
C ASN A 62 7.27 25.95 -3.33
N VAL A 63 7.75 26.37 -2.16
CA VAL A 63 8.29 27.71 -1.95
C VAL A 63 9.64 27.81 -2.69
N SER A 64 9.55 28.19 -3.97
CA SER A 64 10.63 28.18 -4.95
C SER A 64 11.95 28.77 -4.46
N ILE A 65 13.06 28.16 -4.90
CA ILE A 65 14.39 28.79 -4.85
C ILE A 65 14.48 29.72 -6.08
N PRO A 66 14.58 31.04 -5.91
CA PRO A 66 14.73 31.94 -7.06
C PRO A 66 16.08 31.70 -7.75
N ASN A 67 16.11 31.83 -9.07
CA ASN A 67 17.32 31.83 -9.90
C ASN A 67 18.15 30.54 -9.86
N LEU A 68 17.50 29.38 -9.98
CA LEU A 68 18.20 28.12 -10.26
C LEU A 68 18.69 28.08 -11.72
N SER A 69 19.78 27.34 -11.97
CA SER A 69 20.13 26.92 -13.33
C SER A 69 19.07 25.96 -13.88
N GLU A 70 19.00 25.81 -15.21
CA GLU A 70 18.05 24.90 -15.86
C GLU A 70 18.18 23.45 -15.36
N GLU A 71 19.41 22.97 -15.15
CA GLU A 71 19.70 21.66 -14.57
C GLU A 71 19.12 21.51 -13.16
N LYS A 72 19.37 22.47 -12.27
CA LYS A 72 18.83 22.47 -10.91
C LYS A 72 17.30 22.64 -10.87
N GLN A 73 16.73 23.35 -11.85
CA GLN A 73 15.29 23.46 -11.98
C GLN A 73 14.67 22.10 -12.34
N ALA A 74 15.29 21.35 -13.24
CA ALA A 74 14.85 19.98 -13.56
C ALA A 74 14.97 19.03 -12.36
N GLU A 75 16.04 19.14 -11.57
CA GLU A 75 16.20 18.39 -10.32
C GLU A 75 15.12 18.76 -9.28
N LEU A 76 14.80 20.05 -9.13
CA LEU A 76 13.72 20.50 -8.25
C LEU A 76 12.36 19.94 -8.68
N ASP A 77 12.07 19.92 -9.98
CA ASP A 77 10.81 19.38 -10.51
C ASP A 77 10.71 17.85 -10.36
N LEU A 78 11.84 17.14 -10.40
CA LEU A 78 11.91 15.71 -10.06
C LEU A 78 11.61 15.47 -8.56
N LEU A 79 12.16 16.31 -7.66
CA LEU A 79 11.85 16.24 -6.23
C LEU A 79 10.36 16.50 -5.97
N ARG A 80 9.77 17.49 -6.64
CA ARG A 80 8.32 17.77 -6.57
C ARG A 80 7.48 16.58 -7.02
N THR A 81 7.89 15.91 -8.09
CA THR A 81 7.19 14.73 -8.59
C THR A 81 7.28 13.58 -7.60
N THR A 82 8.48 13.35 -7.05
CA THR A 82 8.74 12.29 -6.07
C THR A 82 7.93 12.49 -4.79
N ILE A 83 7.95 13.70 -4.22
CA ILE A 83 7.22 13.98 -2.97
C ILE A 83 5.70 13.89 -3.19
N ASN A 84 5.17 14.32 -4.34
CA ASN A 84 3.75 14.22 -4.64
C ASN A 84 3.27 12.76 -4.78
N ASP A 85 4.07 11.88 -5.40
CA ASP A 85 3.76 10.45 -5.48
C ASP A 85 3.75 9.80 -4.08
N VAL A 86 4.71 10.16 -3.23
CA VAL A 86 4.78 9.70 -1.84
C VAL A 86 3.58 10.20 -1.02
N ILE A 87 3.17 11.47 -1.17
CA ILE A 87 1.93 11.99 -0.55
C ILE A 87 0.72 11.17 -0.99
N ALA A 88 0.58 10.89 -2.27
CA ALA A 88 -0.56 10.14 -2.78
C ALA A 88 -0.63 8.73 -2.18
N LYS A 89 0.51 8.03 -2.12
CA LYS A 89 0.61 6.70 -1.51
C LYS A 89 0.34 6.73 0.00
N GLN A 90 0.91 7.69 0.71
CA GLN A 90 0.70 7.83 2.14
C GLN A 90 -0.76 8.14 2.47
N ARG A 91 -1.44 8.99 1.67
CA ARG A 91 -2.89 9.25 1.83
C ARG A 91 -3.73 7.99 1.66
N MET A 92 -3.38 7.12 0.71
CA MET A 92 -4.09 5.84 0.53
C MET A 92 -3.92 4.93 1.76
N ILE A 93 -2.70 4.84 2.30
CA ILE A 93 -2.41 4.07 3.52
C ILE A 93 -3.17 4.64 4.72
N THR A 94 -3.08 5.95 4.97
CA THR A 94 -3.79 6.61 6.07
C THR A 94 -5.29 6.33 5.99
N LYS A 95 -5.91 6.51 4.82
CA LYS A 95 -7.34 6.25 4.63
C LYS A 95 -7.70 4.77 4.80
N GLY A 96 -6.86 3.85 4.33
CA GLY A 96 -7.06 2.42 4.50
C GLY A 96 -7.04 2.01 5.97
N LEU A 97 -6.09 2.56 6.74
CA LEU A 97 -5.98 2.34 8.18
C LEU A 97 -7.12 3.02 8.95
N GLU A 98 -7.58 4.20 8.54
CA GLU A 98 -8.77 4.86 9.08
C GLU A 98 -10.02 3.99 8.92
N ASN A 99 -10.25 3.45 7.72
CA ASN A 99 -11.38 2.55 7.45
C ASN A 99 -11.31 1.27 8.30
N ALA A 100 -10.11 0.69 8.47
CA ALA A 100 -9.91 -0.49 9.31
C ALA A 100 -10.03 -0.19 10.82
N ALA A 101 -9.66 1.01 11.25
CA ALA A 101 -9.80 1.46 12.65
C ALA A 101 -11.23 1.88 13.00
N THR A 102 -12.06 2.25 12.03
CA THR A 102 -13.44 2.72 12.28
C THR A 102 -14.50 1.64 12.00
N GLY A 103 -14.19 0.66 11.15
CA GLY A 103 -15.05 -0.49 10.96
C GLY A 103 -14.82 -1.52 12.06
N THR A 104 -15.75 -1.60 13.01
CA THR A 104 -15.81 -2.72 13.96
C THR A 104 -16.12 -4.02 13.21
N ALA A 105 -15.20 -4.98 13.28
CA ALA A 105 -15.46 -6.39 12.98
C ALA A 105 -16.38 -6.98 14.08
N GLY A 106 -17.67 -6.69 14.00
CA GLY A 106 -18.66 -7.20 14.93
C GLY A 106 -19.91 -6.33 14.95
N GLU A 107 -21.05 -6.92 14.58
CA GLU A 107 -22.40 -6.36 14.77
C GLU A 107 -22.78 -5.15 13.90
N SER A 108 -22.91 -5.37 12.58
CA SER A 108 -24.16 -5.10 11.84
C SER A 108 -23.88 -5.19 10.35
N ALA A 109 -24.46 -6.20 9.70
CA ALA A 109 -24.60 -6.22 8.26
C ALA A 109 -25.70 -5.22 7.87
N GLU A 110 -25.40 -3.92 7.92
CA GLU A 110 -26.23 -2.87 7.33
C GLU A 110 -25.41 -2.14 6.24
N SER A 111 -26.11 -1.88 5.14
CA SER A 111 -25.62 -1.66 3.78
C SER A 111 -24.86 -0.36 3.51
N ASP A 112 -24.26 0.26 4.52
CA ASP A 112 -23.61 1.58 4.43
C ASP A 112 -22.19 1.61 5.04
N MET A 113 -21.57 0.45 5.30
CA MET A 113 -20.19 0.41 5.80
C MET A 113 -19.20 0.89 4.72
N PRO A 114 -18.20 1.73 5.07
CA PRO A 114 -17.11 2.05 4.16
C PRO A 114 -16.38 0.76 3.78
N ASP A 115 -16.05 0.59 2.49
CA ASP A 115 -15.30 -0.56 1.98
C ASP A 115 -14.03 -0.76 2.82
N MET A 116 -14.09 -1.73 3.75
CA MET A 116 -13.00 -2.06 4.63
C MET A 116 -11.94 -2.82 3.84
N PRO A 117 -10.66 -2.42 3.89
CA PRO A 117 -9.60 -3.18 3.22
C PRO A 117 -9.48 -4.59 3.82
N PRO A 118 -9.21 -5.62 2.99
CA PRO A 118 -8.95 -6.98 3.48
C PRO A 118 -7.80 -7.01 4.49
N PRO A 119 -7.77 -7.95 5.46
CA PRO A 119 -6.72 -8.01 6.47
C PRO A 119 -5.29 -8.00 5.90
N GLY A 120 -5.01 -8.77 4.84
CA GLY A 120 -3.68 -8.75 4.21
C GLY A 120 -3.24 -7.36 3.74
N VAL A 121 -4.19 -6.55 3.25
CA VAL A 121 -3.94 -5.18 2.79
C VAL A 121 -3.68 -4.25 3.98
N VAL A 122 -4.39 -4.41 5.09
CA VAL A 122 -4.12 -3.66 6.33
C VAL A 122 -2.74 -3.97 6.88
N GLN A 123 -2.32 -5.24 6.84
CA GLN A 123 -0.97 -5.63 7.25
C GLN A 123 0.10 -5.02 6.33
N ASP A 124 -0.13 -5.00 5.02
CA ASP A 124 0.76 -4.36 4.06
C ASP A 124 0.89 -2.84 4.32
N TYR A 125 -0.23 -2.18 4.66
CA TYR A 125 -0.23 -0.78 5.06
C TYR A 125 0.61 -0.53 6.31
N MET A 126 0.41 -1.33 7.37
CA MET A 126 1.18 -1.23 8.61
C MET A 126 2.67 -1.47 8.36
N GLY A 127 3.02 -2.46 7.54
CA GLY A 127 4.42 -2.74 7.17
C GLY A 127 5.07 -1.66 6.30
N SER A 128 4.27 -0.87 5.59
CA SER A 128 4.76 0.18 4.67
C SER A 128 5.00 1.53 5.35
N LEU A 129 4.58 1.73 6.59
CA LEU A 129 4.65 3.03 7.27
C LEU A 129 6.07 3.60 7.34
N HIS A 130 7.05 2.74 7.65
CA HIS A 130 8.44 3.17 7.82
C HIS A 130 9.19 3.41 6.51
N ASN A 131 8.65 2.97 5.37
CA ASN A 131 9.34 3.11 4.08
C ASN A 131 9.40 4.56 3.61
N TYR A 132 8.46 5.41 4.04
CA TYR A 132 8.43 6.81 3.59
C TYR A 132 9.27 7.76 4.44
N ASP A 133 9.65 7.36 5.66
CA ASP A 133 10.55 8.16 6.50
C ASP A 133 11.93 8.34 5.83
N GLU A 134 12.47 7.28 5.23
CA GLU A 134 13.74 7.35 4.48
C GLU A 134 13.61 8.27 3.25
N VAL A 135 12.50 8.19 2.53
CA VAL A 135 12.24 9.04 1.36
C VAL A 135 12.14 10.51 1.75
N ILE A 136 11.49 10.83 2.89
CA ILE A 136 11.46 12.20 3.44
C ILE A 136 12.86 12.69 3.73
N VAL A 137 13.67 11.88 4.43
CA VAL A 137 15.04 12.24 4.81
C VAL A 137 15.91 12.50 3.58
N ASP A 138 15.86 11.63 2.58
CA ASP A 138 16.69 11.76 1.38
C ASP A 138 16.21 12.89 0.46
N THR A 139 14.89 13.09 0.33
CA THR A 139 14.33 14.23 -0.41
C THR A 139 14.75 15.54 0.24
N ARG A 140 14.72 15.61 1.58
CA ARG A 140 15.16 16.79 2.34
C ARG A 140 16.65 17.08 2.14
N LYS A 141 17.52 16.06 2.16
CA LYS A 141 18.95 16.23 1.86
C LYS A 141 19.18 16.80 0.46
N GLN A 142 18.48 16.26 -0.55
CA GLN A 142 18.60 16.72 -1.94
C GLN A 142 18.10 18.16 -2.09
N TYR A 143 16.98 18.51 -1.47
CA TYR A 143 16.45 19.87 -1.47
C TYR A 143 17.41 20.87 -0.80
N GLU A 144 18.02 20.53 0.34
CA GLU A 144 19.01 21.40 1.00
C GLU A 144 20.32 21.54 0.19
N ALA A 145 20.72 20.49 -0.54
CA ALA A 145 21.84 20.59 -1.48
C ALA A 145 21.56 21.57 -2.64
N LEU A 146 20.33 21.56 -3.17
CA LEU A 146 19.91 22.53 -4.18
C LEU A 146 19.92 23.98 -3.67
N LYS A 147 19.51 24.20 -2.41
CA LYS A 147 19.53 25.52 -1.77
C LYS A 147 20.93 26.06 -1.52
N SER A 148 21.83 25.20 -1.04
CA SER A 148 23.19 25.58 -0.62
C SER A 148 24.17 25.72 -1.78
N GLY A 149 23.88 25.12 -2.93
CA GLY A 149 24.71 25.24 -4.14
C GLY A 149 24.49 26.52 -4.95
N ASN A 150 23.67 27.47 -4.49
CA ASN A 150 23.35 28.73 -5.18
C ASN A 150 24.20 29.91 -4.69
#